data_AF-A0A6V7HWB5-F1
#
_entry.id   AF-A0A6V7HWB5-F1
#
_cell.length_a   1.000
_cell.length_b   1.000
_cell.length_c   1.000
_cell.angle_alpha   90.00
_cell.angle_beta   90.00
_cell.angle_gamma   90.00
#
_symmetry.space_group_name_H-M   'P 1'
#
loop_
_entity.id
_entity.type
_entity.pdbx_description
1 polymer ?
#
loop_
_entity_poly.entity_id
_entity_poly.type
_entity_poly.pdbx_seq_one_letter_code
_entity_poly.pdbx_strand_id
1 'polypeptide(L)'
;VSEQAETFRTFRTLLGATVTAYNDIRRTSRQVEYNLIELEVARIDSLITRGEKELCWKSQGLPDYINELGSLVQGLWKRLKAIQANVEKITMILEPWTKTPLIERKDRRKDALLSLEDRAENVAKRYSDIERAAQQIHSLLKQNEILFEISGDGGEPWKEYVSYVDDIVTESLRKAVGCCLSYLSENMDPGTHSEPLLEAKLELREPDLYFEPTLDPDDPEGLEQLIAGLLQDIMKMATLIERLKPNAIGYAAQLEEENDDIKAMKDEILAGVAKAVDEATEFCGIFE
;
A
#
# COMPACT_ATOMS: atom_id res chain seq x y z
N VAL A 1 8.40 56.84 6.78
CA VAL A 1 7.18 56.01 6.95
C VAL A 1 6.91 55.97 8.44
N SER A 2 5.66 56.21 8.91
CA SER A 2 5.36 56.25 10.35
C SER A 2 5.51 54.84 10.96
N GLU A 3 6.08 54.74 12.15
CA GLU A 3 6.27 53.51 12.94
C GLU A 3 4.96 52.69 13.09
N GLN A 4 3.82 53.37 13.15
CA GLN A 4 2.49 52.74 13.16
C GLN A 4 2.16 52.04 11.84
N ALA A 5 2.54 52.63 10.70
CA ALA A 5 2.27 52.03 9.39
C ALA A 5 3.08 50.73 9.17
N GLU A 6 4.30 50.68 9.70
CA GLU A 6 5.15 49.48 9.67
C GLU A 6 4.62 48.37 10.59
N THR A 7 4.12 48.75 11.77
CA THR A 7 3.45 47.83 12.70
C THR A 7 2.19 47.21 12.08
N PHE A 8 1.31 48.01 11.47
CA PHE A 8 0.12 47.49 10.79
C PHE A 8 0.43 46.63 9.58
N ARG A 9 1.50 46.97 8.83
CA ARG A 9 1.97 46.12 7.73
C ARG A 9 2.40 44.74 8.23
N THR A 10 3.09 44.68 9.36
CA THR A 10 3.52 43.43 10.00
C THR A 10 2.31 42.60 10.45
N PHE A 11 1.34 43.22 11.12
CA PHE A 11 0.10 42.53 11.52
C PHE A 11 -0.67 41.97 10.33
N ARG A 12 -0.78 42.75 9.24
CA ARG A 12 -1.45 42.29 8.02
C ARG A 12 -0.78 41.05 7.41
N THR A 13 0.54 41.02 7.39
CA THR A 13 1.31 39.86 6.89
C THR A 13 1.08 38.64 7.77
N LEU A 14 1.18 38.77 9.10
CA LEU A 14 1.00 37.66 10.04
C LEU A 14 -0.42 37.10 9.99
N LEU A 15 -1.43 37.97 10.03
CA LEU A 15 -2.84 37.56 9.92
C LEU A 15 -3.15 36.94 8.56
N GLY A 16 -2.59 37.49 7.47
CA GLY A 16 -2.75 36.91 6.12
C GLY A 16 -2.18 35.50 6.01
N ALA A 17 -1.00 35.25 6.60
CA ALA A 17 -0.41 33.91 6.68
C ALA A 17 -1.26 32.95 7.54
N THR A 18 -1.78 33.46 8.66
CA THR A 18 -2.66 32.71 9.58
C THR A 18 -3.94 32.27 8.88
N VAL A 19 -4.63 33.19 8.19
CA VAL A 19 -5.85 32.89 7.42
C VAL A 19 -5.59 31.85 6.35
N THR A 20 -4.46 31.97 5.63
CA THR A 20 -4.08 31.02 4.58
C THR A 20 -3.89 29.61 5.16
N ALA A 21 -3.11 29.46 6.23
CA ALA A 21 -2.85 28.18 6.86
C ALA A 21 -4.10 27.56 7.50
N TYR A 22 -4.90 28.36 8.20
CA TYR A 22 -6.15 27.89 8.82
C TYR A 22 -7.15 27.39 7.78
N ASN A 23 -7.34 28.15 6.69
CA ASN A 23 -8.22 27.73 5.60
C ASN A 23 -7.73 26.44 4.94
N ASP A 24 -6.41 26.25 4.82
CA ASP A 24 -5.83 25.04 4.27
C ASP A 24 -6.01 23.81 5.19
N ILE A 25 -5.87 23.98 6.51
CA ILE A 25 -6.24 22.93 7.50
C ILE A 25 -7.70 22.53 7.28
N ARG A 26 -8.62 23.51 7.27
CA ARG A 26 -10.06 23.25 7.12
C ARG A 26 -10.44 22.57 5.80
N ARG A 27 -9.71 22.86 4.72
CA ARG A 27 -10.02 22.32 3.38
C ARG A 27 -9.39 20.96 3.11
N THR A 28 -8.22 20.69 3.68
CA THR A 28 -7.42 19.51 3.32
C THR A 28 -7.43 18.41 4.38
N SER A 29 -7.89 18.69 5.60
CA SER A 29 -8.02 17.65 6.63
C SER A 29 -9.11 16.66 6.25
N ARG A 30 -8.77 15.37 6.25
CA ARG A 30 -9.78 14.31 6.19
C ARG A 30 -10.53 14.21 7.52
N GLN A 31 -11.72 13.61 7.54
CA GLN A 31 -12.48 13.45 8.78
C GLN A 31 -11.68 12.74 9.88
N VAL A 32 -11.00 11.64 9.55
CA VAL A 32 -10.16 10.88 10.48
C VAL A 32 -8.96 11.69 11.02
N GLU A 33 -8.41 12.60 10.21
CA GLU A 33 -7.35 13.51 10.64
C GLU A 33 -7.92 14.63 11.52
N TYR A 34 -9.09 15.16 11.14
CA TYR A 34 -9.77 16.25 11.85
C TYR A 34 -10.21 15.83 13.26
N ASN A 35 -10.72 14.60 13.41
CA ASN A 35 -11.11 14.05 14.72
C ASN A 35 -9.95 14.12 15.75
N LEU A 36 -8.70 13.99 15.29
CA LEU A 36 -7.52 14.05 16.15
C LEU A 36 -7.09 15.48 16.53
N ILE A 37 -7.46 16.48 15.74
CA ILE A 37 -7.06 17.88 15.94
C ILE A 37 -8.23 18.79 16.35
N GLU A 38 -9.43 18.24 16.52
CA GLU A 38 -10.66 18.99 16.77
C GLU A 38 -10.56 19.93 17.97
N LEU A 39 -10.00 19.47 19.08
CA LEU A 39 -9.84 20.27 20.29
C LEU A 39 -8.88 21.46 20.09
N GLU A 40 -7.81 21.26 19.34
CA GLU A 40 -6.85 22.31 19.03
C GLU A 40 -7.43 23.33 18.05
N VAL A 41 -8.18 22.86 17.05
CA VAL A 41 -8.94 23.72 16.13
C VAL A 41 -9.98 24.54 16.90
N ALA A 42 -10.72 23.94 17.83
CA ALA A 42 -11.70 24.66 18.66
C ALA A 42 -11.04 25.75 19.52
N ARG A 43 -9.83 25.48 20.05
CA ARG A 43 -9.03 26.52 20.75
C ARG A 43 -8.68 27.66 19.80
N ILE A 44 -8.23 27.37 18.59
CA ILE A 44 -7.94 28.39 17.56
C ILE A 44 -9.21 29.18 17.22
N ASP A 45 -10.35 28.54 17.05
CA ASP A 45 -11.64 29.17 16.75
C ASP A 45 -12.05 30.16 17.85
N SER A 46 -11.79 29.81 19.12
CA SER A 46 -12.06 30.71 20.25
C SER A 46 -11.20 31.97 20.20
N LEU A 47 -9.92 31.85 19.82
CA LEU A 47 -9.02 32.99 19.64
C LEU A 47 -9.48 33.85 18.47
N ILE A 48 -9.82 33.25 17.33
CA ILE A 48 -10.36 33.96 16.17
C ILE A 48 -11.62 34.75 16.56
N THR A 49 -12.56 34.11 17.28
CA THR A 49 -13.81 34.74 17.74
C THR A 49 -13.53 35.94 18.66
N ARG A 50 -12.57 35.82 19.57
CA ARG A 50 -12.12 36.94 20.43
C ARG A 50 -11.55 38.08 19.58
N GLY A 51 -10.74 37.76 18.59
CA GLY A 51 -10.20 38.73 17.64
C GLY A 51 -11.28 39.50 16.88
N GLU A 52 -12.35 38.82 16.48
CA GLU A 52 -13.47 39.42 15.73
C GLU A 52 -14.40 40.27 16.60
N LYS A 53 -14.67 39.83 17.83
CA LYS A 53 -15.71 40.44 18.68
C LYS A 53 -15.19 41.45 19.71
N GLU A 54 -13.95 41.30 20.17
CA GLU A 54 -13.47 42.01 21.36
C GLU A 54 -12.24 42.91 21.08
N LEU A 55 -11.47 42.64 20.03
CA LEU A 55 -10.22 43.36 19.75
C LEU A 55 -10.37 44.43 18.67
N CYS A 56 -9.62 45.52 18.83
CA CYS A 56 -9.47 46.56 17.82
C CYS A 56 -7.99 46.91 17.63
N TRP A 57 -7.66 47.63 16.57
CA TRP A 57 -6.28 48.03 16.24
C TRP A 57 -5.56 48.87 17.30
N LYS A 58 -6.30 49.37 18.30
CA LYS A 58 -5.77 50.17 19.43
C LYS A 58 -5.72 49.39 20.75
N SER A 59 -6.14 48.12 20.75
CA SER A 59 -6.15 47.28 21.95
C SER A 59 -4.71 47.02 22.44
N GLN A 60 -4.51 47.02 23.76
CA GLN A 60 -3.24 46.65 24.36
C GLN A 60 -2.99 45.14 24.22
N GLY A 61 -1.72 44.73 24.09
CA GLY A 61 -1.35 43.32 23.93
C GLY A 61 -1.68 42.71 22.56
N LEU A 62 -2.05 43.51 21.57
CA LEU A 62 -2.35 43.05 20.21
C LEU A 62 -1.19 42.29 19.53
N PRO A 63 0.09 42.72 19.65
CA PRO A 63 1.21 41.96 19.08
C PRO A 63 1.29 40.54 19.63
N ASP A 64 1.14 40.37 20.94
CA ASP A 64 1.24 39.06 21.60
C ASP A 64 0.11 38.14 21.16
N TYR A 65 -1.12 38.66 21.09
CA TYR A 65 -2.27 37.92 20.57
C TYR A 65 -2.08 37.46 19.11
N ILE A 66 -1.62 38.36 18.22
CA ILE A 66 -1.41 38.03 16.80
C ILE A 66 -0.31 36.97 16.67
N ASN A 67 0.76 37.08 17.46
CA ASN A 67 1.85 36.10 17.47
C ASN A 67 1.40 34.75 18.03
N GLU A 68 0.61 34.72 19.11
CA GLU A 68 0.06 33.49 19.68
C GLU A 68 -0.84 32.77 18.67
N LEU A 69 -1.84 33.47 18.11
CA LEU A 69 -2.75 32.91 17.13
C LEU A 69 -1.99 32.40 15.89
N GLY A 70 -1.07 33.22 15.37
CA GLY A 70 -0.24 32.85 14.23
C GLY A 70 0.62 31.63 14.52
N SER A 71 1.25 31.55 15.68
CA SER A 71 2.08 30.42 16.08
C SER A 71 1.29 29.12 16.20
N LEU A 72 0.11 29.16 16.83
CA LEU A 72 -0.75 27.98 17.00
C LEU A 72 -1.22 27.43 15.64
N VAL A 73 -1.77 28.31 14.78
CA VAL A 73 -2.25 27.92 13.45
C VAL A 73 -1.11 27.38 12.59
N GLN A 74 0.04 28.05 12.58
CA GLN A 74 1.19 27.61 11.79
C GLN A 74 1.79 26.30 12.31
N GLY A 75 1.82 26.10 13.63
CA GLY A 75 2.27 24.86 14.25
C GLY A 75 1.42 23.67 13.84
N LEU A 76 0.08 23.79 14.01
CA LEU A 76 -0.87 22.77 13.60
C LEU A 76 -0.79 22.49 12.09
N TRP A 77 -0.76 23.55 11.26
CA TRP A 77 -0.67 23.41 9.81
C TRP A 77 0.59 22.62 9.38
N LYS A 78 1.76 22.95 9.94
CA LYS A 78 3.01 22.24 9.64
C LYS A 78 2.94 20.77 10.04
N ARG A 79 2.41 20.46 11.23
CA ARG A 79 2.26 19.07 11.69
C ARG A 79 1.30 18.29 10.78
N LEU A 80 0.15 18.86 10.45
CA LEU A 80 -0.82 18.24 9.54
C LEU A 80 -0.21 17.96 8.15
N LYS A 81 0.52 18.91 7.57
CA LYS A 81 1.19 18.68 6.27
C LYS A 81 2.25 17.59 6.35
N ALA A 82 3.00 17.50 7.45
CA ALA A 82 3.96 16.43 7.65
C ALA A 82 3.28 15.06 7.76
N ILE A 83 2.17 14.98 8.49
CA ILE A 83 1.35 13.77 8.62
C ILE A 83 0.84 13.31 7.25
N GLN A 84 0.26 14.23 6.47
CA GLN A 84 -0.27 13.94 5.14
C GLN A 84 0.83 13.47 4.19
N ALA A 85 2.00 14.13 4.22
CA ALA A 85 3.16 13.72 3.44
C ALA A 85 3.69 12.32 3.85
N ASN A 86 3.58 11.94 5.12
CA ASN A 86 3.96 10.60 5.56
C ASN A 86 3.01 9.53 5.02
N VAL A 87 1.70 9.79 4.99
CA VAL A 87 0.71 8.87 4.37
C VAL A 87 0.94 8.74 2.86
N GLU A 88 1.28 9.84 2.18
CA GLU A 88 1.65 9.82 0.77
C GLU A 88 2.91 8.97 0.54
N LYS A 89 3.94 9.11 1.37
CA LYS A 89 5.14 8.26 1.31
C LYS A 89 4.81 6.78 1.50
N ILE A 90 3.95 6.43 2.47
CA ILE A 90 3.50 5.03 2.66
C ILE A 90 2.91 4.48 1.36
N THR A 91 2.07 5.27 0.69
CA THR A 91 1.45 4.89 -0.58
C THR A 91 2.50 4.71 -1.69
N MET A 92 3.44 5.64 -1.79
CA MET A 92 4.51 5.61 -2.80
C MET A 92 5.49 4.44 -2.62
N ILE A 93 5.78 4.04 -1.38
CA ILE A 93 6.68 2.91 -1.09
C ILE A 93 6.08 1.61 -1.64
N LEU A 94 4.76 1.46 -1.59
CA LEU A 94 4.04 0.25 -2.00
C LEU A 94 3.70 0.22 -3.50
N GLU A 95 3.62 1.38 -4.15
CA GLU A 95 3.20 1.54 -5.55
C GLU A 95 3.98 0.69 -6.57
N PRO A 96 5.32 0.51 -6.48
CA PRO A 96 6.05 -0.27 -7.48
C PRO A 96 5.53 -1.69 -7.64
N TRP A 97 5.06 -2.31 -6.56
CA TRP A 97 4.62 -3.70 -6.55
C TRP A 97 3.21 -3.89 -7.09
N THR A 98 2.42 -2.81 -7.18
CA THR A 98 1.08 -2.85 -7.77
C THR A 98 1.11 -2.86 -9.30
N LYS A 99 2.29 -2.72 -9.91
CA LYS A 99 2.48 -2.60 -11.36
C LYS A 99 3.50 -3.58 -11.93
N THR A 100 4.22 -4.29 -11.07
CA THR A 100 5.30 -5.20 -11.47
C THR A 100 5.07 -6.58 -10.86
N PRO A 101 4.85 -7.62 -11.68
CA PRO A 101 4.68 -8.98 -11.20
C PRO A 101 5.90 -9.43 -10.39
N LEU A 102 5.70 -10.44 -9.54
CA LEU A 102 6.78 -11.06 -8.79
C LEU A 102 7.76 -11.78 -9.72
N ILE A 103 7.23 -12.46 -10.75
CA ILE A 103 7.99 -13.18 -11.77
C ILE A 103 7.39 -12.83 -13.13
N GLU A 104 8.28 -12.55 -14.09
CA GLU A 104 7.94 -12.18 -15.46
C GLU A 104 8.62 -13.16 -16.44
N ARG A 105 8.26 -13.06 -17.73
CA ARG A 105 9.00 -13.72 -18.81
C ARG A 105 10.49 -13.35 -18.79
N LYS A 106 11.35 -14.31 -19.14
CA LYS A 106 12.80 -14.11 -19.20
C LYS A 106 13.14 -12.93 -20.12
N ASP A 107 13.97 -12.01 -19.60
CA ASP A 107 14.34 -10.75 -20.26
C ASP A 107 13.15 -9.87 -20.70
N ARG A 108 11.94 -10.10 -20.18
CA ARG A 108 10.67 -9.47 -20.59
C ARG A 108 10.36 -9.62 -22.09
N ARG A 109 10.89 -10.66 -22.73
CA ARG A 109 10.60 -10.97 -24.13
C ARG A 109 9.23 -11.65 -24.23
N LYS A 110 8.44 -11.28 -25.25
CA LYS A 110 7.07 -11.78 -25.42
C LYS A 110 7.02 -13.28 -25.72
N ASP A 111 8.02 -13.78 -26.44
CA ASP A 111 8.21 -15.16 -26.87
C ASP A 111 8.99 -16.03 -25.85
N ALA A 112 9.43 -15.44 -24.74
CA ALA A 112 10.14 -16.18 -23.70
C ALA A 112 9.18 -16.79 -22.69
N LEU A 113 9.56 -17.94 -22.13
CA LEU A 113 8.89 -18.56 -21.00
C LEU A 113 9.09 -17.73 -19.71
N LEU A 114 8.31 -18.07 -18.68
CA LEU A 114 8.43 -17.52 -17.33
C LEU A 114 9.85 -17.78 -16.77
N SER A 115 10.47 -16.78 -16.14
CA SER A 115 11.83 -16.95 -15.60
C SER A 115 11.85 -17.74 -14.29
N LEU A 116 11.71 -19.06 -14.40
CA LEU A 116 11.72 -19.99 -13.27
C LEU A 116 13.13 -20.17 -12.68
N GLU A 117 14.17 -20.09 -13.50
CA GLU A 117 15.58 -20.16 -13.08
C GLU A 117 15.93 -19.02 -12.09
N ASP A 118 15.41 -17.82 -12.36
CA ASP A 118 15.66 -16.62 -11.54
C ASP A 118 14.63 -16.45 -10.42
N ARG A 119 13.67 -17.38 -10.27
CA ARG A 119 12.58 -17.28 -9.28
C ARG A 119 13.11 -17.00 -7.88
N ALA A 120 14.08 -17.80 -7.42
CA ALA A 120 14.60 -17.69 -6.06
C ALA A 120 15.22 -16.32 -5.79
N GLU A 121 16.01 -15.79 -6.75
CA GLU A 121 16.63 -14.47 -6.64
C GLU A 121 15.59 -13.35 -6.68
N ASN A 122 14.64 -13.41 -7.63
CA ASN A 122 13.58 -12.41 -7.79
C ASN A 122 12.68 -12.33 -6.55
N VAL A 123 12.28 -13.49 -6.02
CA VAL A 123 11.48 -13.61 -4.80
C VAL A 123 12.24 -13.07 -3.59
N ALA A 124 13.49 -13.48 -3.40
CA ALA A 124 14.31 -13.01 -2.28
C ALA A 124 14.51 -11.49 -2.31
N LYS A 125 14.76 -10.93 -3.50
CA LYS A 125 14.88 -9.48 -3.69
C LYS A 125 13.58 -8.75 -3.35
N ARG A 126 12.44 -9.20 -3.90
CA ARG A 126 11.14 -8.59 -3.62
C ARG A 126 10.82 -8.66 -2.13
N TYR A 127 11.09 -9.78 -1.47
CA TYR A 127 10.83 -9.93 -0.05
C TYR A 127 11.68 -8.98 0.79
N SER A 128 12.97 -8.87 0.48
CA SER A 128 13.86 -7.93 1.17
C SER A 128 13.38 -6.47 1.02
N ASP A 129 12.88 -6.10 -0.16
CA ASP A 129 12.32 -4.78 -0.41
C ASP A 129 11.02 -4.55 0.39
N ILE A 130 10.14 -5.55 0.47
CA ILE A 130 8.90 -5.48 1.26
C ILE A 130 9.18 -5.38 2.76
N GLU A 131 10.10 -6.17 3.30
CA GLU A 131 10.48 -6.11 4.71
C GLU A 131 11.05 -4.73 5.09
N ARG A 132 11.86 -4.14 4.21
CA ARG A 132 12.38 -2.77 4.41
C ARG A 132 11.28 -1.73 4.38
N ALA A 133 10.33 -1.85 3.45
CA ALA A 133 9.17 -0.99 3.41
C ALA A 133 8.31 -1.13 4.66
N ALA A 134 8.10 -2.35 5.16
CA ALA A 134 7.35 -2.58 6.39
C ALA A 134 7.93 -1.75 7.53
N GLN A 135 9.24 -1.84 7.75
CA GLN A 135 9.94 -1.03 8.76
C GLN A 135 9.73 0.49 8.57
N GLN A 136 9.78 0.96 7.32
CA GLN A 136 9.53 2.37 7.00
C GLN A 136 8.08 2.78 7.27
N ILE A 137 7.10 1.96 6.92
CA ILE A 137 5.68 2.21 7.14
C ILE A 137 5.39 2.32 8.64
N HIS A 138 5.87 1.38 9.45
CA HIS A 138 5.72 1.46 10.91
C HIS A 138 6.39 2.70 11.50
N SER A 139 7.58 3.07 11.02
CA SER A 139 8.27 4.29 11.44
C SER A 139 7.48 5.55 11.08
N LEU A 140 6.92 5.63 9.88
CA LEU A 140 6.10 6.76 9.43
C LEU A 140 4.80 6.87 10.24
N LEU A 141 4.14 5.75 10.53
CA LEU A 141 2.96 5.73 11.40
C LEU A 141 3.31 6.20 12.82
N LYS A 142 4.45 5.76 13.36
CA LYS A 142 4.92 6.22 14.68
C LYS A 142 5.26 7.70 14.69
N GLN A 143 5.83 8.23 13.61
CA GLN A 143 6.04 9.67 13.45
C GLN A 143 4.72 10.43 13.44
N ASN A 144 3.68 9.89 12.79
CA ASN A 144 2.35 10.52 12.78
C ASN A 144 1.74 10.56 14.19
N GLU A 145 1.90 9.49 14.98
CA GLU A 145 1.49 9.48 16.40
C GLU A 145 2.11 10.65 17.18
N ILE A 146 3.41 10.90 17.00
CA ILE A 146 4.12 12.01 17.64
C ILE A 146 3.62 13.36 17.10
N LEU A 147 3.41 13.47 15.79
CA LEU A 147 2.94 14.71 15.14
C LEU A 147 1.51 15.07 15.54
N PHE A 148 0.66 14.08 15.83
CA PHE A 148 -0.67 14.30 16.40
C PHE A 148 -0.64 14.56 17.92
N GLU A 149 0.52 14.49 18.55
CA GLU A 149 0.69 14.66 20.00
C GLU A 149 -0.15 13.66 20.81
N ILE A 150 -0.29 12.43 20.28
CA ILE A 150 -1.04 11.37 20.93
C ILE A 150 -0.40 11.01 22.27
N SER A 151 -1.21 11.02 23.32
CA SER A 151 -0.81 10.64 24.67
C SER A 151 -1.59 9.41 25.12
N GLY A 152 -0.93 8.47 25.79
CA GLY A 152 -1.57 7.23 26.23
C GLY A 152 -1.92 6.29 25.08
N ASP A 153 -3.16 5.79 25.04
CA ASP A 153 -3.64 4.87 24.00
C ASP A 153 -4.24 5.58 22.77
N GLY A 154 -4.34 6.92 22.81
CA GLY A 154 -4.92 7.75 21.75
C GLY A 154 -6.44 7.62 21.58
N GLY A 155 -7.11 6.82 22.40
CA GLY A 155 -8.54 6.57 22.32
C GLY A 155 -9.02 6.06 20.95
N GLU A 156 -10.32 6.24 20.70
CA GLU A 156 -10.94 5.80 19.45
C GLU A 156 -10.47 6.58 18.20
N PRO A 157 -10.32 7.92 18.23
CA PRO A 157 -9.88 8.67 17.05
C PRO A 157 -8.52 8.22 16.50
N TRP A 158 -7.59 7.84 17.37
CA TRP A 158 -6.30 7.30 16.93
C TRP A 158 -6.44 5.93 16.28
N LYS A 159 -7.29 5.05 16.83
CA LYS A 159 -7.56 3.73 16.23
C LYS A 159 -8.23 3.85 14.86
N GLU A 160 -9.16 4.79 14.70
CA GLU A 160 -9.76 5.11 13.40
C GLU A 160 -8.70 5.58 12.39
N TYR A 161 -7.79 6.45 12.81
CA TYR A 161 -6.68 6.90 11.97
C TYR A 161 -5.72 5.76 11.60
N VAL A 162 -5.38 4.88 12.54
CA VAL A 162 -4.57 3.69 12.26
C VAL A 162 -5.31 2.78 11.27
N SER A 163 -6.62 2.56 11.44
CA SER A 163 -7.43 1.78 10.50
C SER A 163 -7.43 2.41 9.10
N TYR A 164 -7.48 3.73 9.00
CA TYR A 164 -7.38 4.43 7.72
C TYR A 164 -6.04 4.17 7.00
N VAL A 165 -4.91 4.23 7.72
CA VAL A 165 -3.59 3.94 7.14
C VAL A 165 -3.47 2.44 6.81
N ASP A 166 -4.03 1.59 7.66
CA ASP A 166 -4.09 0.14 7.48
C ASP A 166 -4.86 -0.27 6.22
N ASP A 167 -5.96 0.41 5.90
CA ASP A 167 -6.74 0.19 4.68
C ASP A 167 -5.94 0.55 3.42
N ILE A 168 -5.08 1.58 3.48
CA ILE A 168 -4.17 1.93 2.37
C ILE A 168 -3.17 0.81 2.12
N VAL A 169 -2.58 0.25 3.17
CA VAL A 169 -1.64 -0.87 3.06
C VAL A 169 -2.36 -2.11 2.51
N THR A 170 -3.55 -2.42 3.04
CA THR A 170 -4.40 -3.54 2.60
C THR A 170 -4.70 -3.45 1.10
N GLU A 171 -5.17 -2.29 0.63
CA GLU A 171 -5.50 -2.08 -0.77
C GLU A 171 -4.26 -2.16 -1.68
N SER A 172 -3.10 -1.70 -1.19
CA SER A 172 -1.86 -1.76 -1.96
C SER A 172 -1.34 -3.19 -2.09
N LEU A 173 -1.40 -3.98 -1.02
CA LEU A 173 -1.08 -5.41 -1.05
C LEU A 173 -2.04 -6.20 -1.93
N ARG A 174 -3.35 -5.90 -1.86
CA ARG A 174 -4.36 -6.49 -2.75
C ARG A 174 -4.00 -6.25 -4.22
N LYS A 175 -3.65 -5.01 -4.60
CA LYS A 175 -3.23 -4.69 -5.96
C LYS A 175 -1.91 -5.36 -6.35
N ALA A 176 -0.95 -5.50 -5.43
CA ALA A 176 0.31 -6.16 -5.71
C ALA A 176 0.13 -7.67 -5.98
N VAL A 177 -0.66 -8.34 -5.13
CA VAL A 177 -1.04 -9.75 -5.33
C VAL A 177 -1.84 -9.89 -6.62
N GLY A 178 -2.87 -9.06 -6.81
CA GLY A 178 -3.71 -9.07 -8.01
C GLY A 178 -2.88 -8.87 -9.28
N CYS A 179 -1.92 -7.93 -9.30
CA CYS A 179 -1.02 -7.73 -10.44
C CYS A 179 -0.26 -9.01 -10.83
N CYS A 180 0.18 -9.80 -9.84
CA CYS A 180 0.88 -11.06 -10.11
C CYS A 180 -0.07 -12.15 -10.63
N LEU A 181 -1.26 -12.26 -10.02
CA LEU A 181 -2.25 -13.26 -10.42
C LEU A 181 -2.82 -12.98 -11.80
N SER A 182 -3.18 -11.72 -12.09
CA SER A 182 -3.64 -11.30 -13.42
C SER A 182 -2.57 -11.51 -14.48
N TYR A 183 -1.29 -11.28 -14.15
CA TYR A 183 -0.21 -11.58 -15.09
C TYR A 183 -0.18 -13.05 -15.50
N LEU A 184 -0.38 -13.97 -14.54
CA LEU A 184 -0.45 -15.40 -14.84
C LEU A 184 -1.71 -15.74 -15.62
N SER A 185 -2.90 -15.39 -15.12
CA SER A 185 -4.17 -15.79 -15.73
C SER A 185 -4.34 -15.24 -17.15
N GLU A 186 -4.00 -13.98 -17.40
CA GLU A 186 -4.11 -13.35 -18.73
C GLU A 186 -3.20 -14.03 -19.77
N ASN A 187 -2.01 -14.48 -19.36
CA ASN A 187 -1.06 -15.16 -20.25
C ASN A 187 -1.35 -16.67 -20.39
N MET A 188 -2.27 -17.23 -19.61
CA MET A 188 -2.74 -18.61 -19.72
C MET A 188 -4.11 -18.73 -20.38
N ASP A 189 -4.80 -17.62 -20.64
CA ASP A 189 -6.06 -17.59 -21.38
C ASP A 189 -5.84 -17.92 -22.87
N PRO A 190 -6.42 -19.00 -23.41
CA PRO A 190 -6.35 -19.35 -24.83
C PRO A 190 -6.87 -18.25 -25.77
N GLY A 191 -7.74 -17.36 -25.26
CA GLY A 191 -8.33 -16.25 -26.01
C GLY A 191 -7.41 -15.05 -26.22
N THR A 192 -6.31 -14.91 -25.44
CA THR A 192 -5.44 -13.72 -25.51
C THR A 192 -4.37 -13.79 -26.59
N HIS A 193 -4.24 -14.93 -27.30
CA HIS A 193 -3.17 -15.20 -28.28
C HIS A 193 -1.75 -14.93 -27.73
N SER A 194 -1.58 -15.09 -26.41
CA SER A 194 -0.27 -14.97 -25.76
C SER A 194 0.59 -16.20 -26.02
N GLU A 195 1.90 -16.02 -26.11
CA GLU A 195 2.84 -17.15 -26.15
C GLU A 195 2.77 -17.93 -24.83
N PRO A 196 3.03 -19.24 -24.79
CA PRO A 196 2.98 -20.01 -23.54
C PRO A 196 3.91 -19.44 -22.45
N LEU A 197 3.51 -19.52 -21.17
CA LEU A 197 4.38 -19.16 -20.04
C LEU A 197 5.27 -20.31 -19.59
N LEU A 198 4.82 -21.54 -19.79
CA LEU A 198 5.44 -22.75 -19.26
C LEU A 198 5.54 -23.77 -20.39
N GLU A 199 6.53 -24.64 -20.31
CA GLU A 199 6.70 -25.77 -21.22
C GLU A 199 6.87 -27.05 -20.41
N ALA A 200 6.34 -28.15 -20.94
CA ALA A 200 6.68 -29.51 -20.52
C ALA A 200 7.19 -30.28 -21.74
N LYS A 201 8.28 -31.02 -21.58
CA LYS A 201 8.91 -31.81 -22.64
C LYS A 201 8.60 -33.28 -22.44
N LEU A 202 8.08 -33.93 -23.47
CA LEU A 202 7.95 -35.39 -23.50
C LEU A 202 9.27 -36.00 -23.96
N GLU A 203 9.96 -36.69 -23.05
CA GLU A 203 11.25 -37.34 -23.27
C GLU A 203 11.09 -38.85 -23.30
N LEU A 204 11.68 -39.51 -24.30
CA LEU A 204 11.85 -40.95 -24.32
C LEU A 204 13.12 -41.32 -23.53
N ARG A 205 12.95 -41.86 -22.32
CA ARG A 205 14.03 -42.42 -21.51
C ARG A 205 13.84 -43.93 -21.50
N GLU A 206 14.46 -44.60 -22.47
CA GLU A 206 14.22 -46.03 -22.77
C GLU A 206 14.11 -46.90 -21.49
N PRO A 207 13.05 -47.71 -21.35
CA PRO A 207 12.01 -48.01 -22.35
C PRO A 207 10.79 -47.07 -22.35
N ASP A 208 10.72 -46.12 -21.41
CA ASP A 208 9.48 -45.41 -21.07
C ASP A 208 9.48 -43.92 -21.50
N LEU A 209 8.29 -43.33 -21.56
CA LEU A 209 8.08 -41.91 -21.83
C LEU A 209 7.91 -41.14 -20.50
N TYR A 210 8.53 -39.97 -20.39
CA TYR A 210 8.45 -39.11 -19.21
C TYR A 210 8.26 -37.65 -19.60
N PHE A 211 7.51 -36.90 -18.79
CA PHE A 211 7.46 -35.45 -18.91
C PHE A 211 8.51 -34.77 -18.04
N GLU A 212 9.10 -33.68 -18.54
CA GLU A 212 10.01 -32.78 -17.82
C GLU A 212 9.52 -31.32 -17.95
N PRO A 213 9.06 -30.66 -16.86
CA PRO A 213 8.81 -31.25 -15.55
C PRO A 213 7.71 -32.32 -15.60
N THR A 214 7.70 -33.20 -14.61
CA THR A 214 6.68 -34.25 -14.48
C THR A 214 5.27 -33.66 -14.36
N LEU A 215 4.31 -34.35 -14.96
CA LEU A 215 2.88 -34.03 -14.91
C LEU A 215 2.13 -34.94 -13.91
N ASP A 216 2.85 -35.80 -13.18
CA ASP A 216 2.28 -36.61 -12.11
C ASP A 216 1.81 -35.69 -10.95
N PRO A 217 0.51 -35.68 -10.59
CA PRO A 217 0.00 -34.84 -9.51
C PRO A 217 0.56 -35.23 -8.13
N ASP A 218 1.02 -36.48 -7.97
CA ASP A 218 1.61 -36.97 -6.73
C ASP A 218 3.10 -36.61 -6.59
N ASP A 219 3.74 -36.09 -7.65
CA ASP A 219 5.15 -35.74 -7.61
C ASP A 219 5.39 -34.37 -6.96
N PRO A 220 6.19 -34.29 -5.88
CA PRO A 220 6.49 -33.03 -5.20
C PRO A 220 7.26 -32.02 -6.06
N GLU A 221 7.91 -32.45 -7.15
CA GLU A 221 8.64 -31.62 -8.10
C GLU A 221 7.85 -31.40 -9.42
N GLY A 222 6.59 -31.82 -9.46
CA GLY A 222 5.72 -31.69 -10.62
C GLY A 222 5.26 -30.27 -10.96
N LEU A 223 4.69 -30.11 -12.16
CA LEU A 223 4.20 -28.83 -12.68
C LEU A 223 3.16 -28.18 -11.75
N GLU A 224 2.23 -28.96 -11.20
CA GLU A 224 1.23 -28.45 -10.26
C GLU A 224 1.86 -27.88 -9.00
N GLN A 225 2.86 -28.56 -8.43
CA GLN A 225 3.57 -28.10 -7.24
C GLN A 225 4.41 -26.85 -7.53
N LEU A 226 4.99 -26.76 -8.72
CA LEU A 226 5.68 -25.56 -9.18
C LEU A 226 4.72 -24.35 -9.19
N ILE A 227 3.52 -24.51 -9.75
CA ILE A 227 2.50 -23.45 -9.80
C ILE A 227 1.97 -23.12 -8.41
N ALA A 228 1.68 -24.13 -7.58
CA ALA A 228 1.27 -23.91 -6.20
C ALA A 228 2.34 -23.11 -5.42
N GLY A 229 3.61 -23.42 -5.63
CA GLY A 229 4.73 -22.66 -5.07
C GLY A 229 4.77 -21.21 -5.55
N LEU A 230 4.50 -20.94 -6.83
CA LEU A 230 4.41 -19.57 -7.36
C LEU A 230 3.30 -18.77 -6.68
N LEU A 231 2.11 -19.38 -6.53
CA LEU A 231 0.98 -18.74 -5.85
C LEU A 231 1.28 -18.49 -4.37
N GLN A 232 1.97 -19.43 -3.70
CA GLN A 232 2.45 -19.24 -2.33
C GLN A 232 3.43 -18.08 -2.22
N ASP A 233 4.40 -17.96 -3.15
CA ASP A 233 5.36 -16.86 -3.14
C ASP A 233 4.68 -15.51 -3.32
N ILE A 234 3.66 -15.44 -4.18
CA ILE A 234 2.84 -14.25 -4.40
C ILE A 234 2.08 -13.87 -3.13
N MET A 235 1.35 -14.81 -2.51
CA MET A 235 0.57 -14.54 -1.30
C MET A 235 1.45 -14.17 -0.11
N LYS A 236 2.63 -14.78 0.00
CA LYS A 236 3.59 -14.52 1.08
C LYS A 236 4.11 -13.08 1.07
N MET A 237 4.08 -12.35 -0.04
CA MET A 237 4.34 -10.90 -0.05
C MET A 237 3.49 -10.15 0.99
N ALA A 238 2.21 -10.54 1.14
CA ALA A 238 1.29 -9.91 2.10
C ALA A 238 1.53 -10.35 3.56
N THR A 239 2.40 -11.33 3.82
CA THR A 239 2.78 -11.71 5.19
C THR A 239 3.97 -10.93 5.74
N LEU A 240 4.72 -10.25 4.86
CA LEU A 240 5.99 -9.60 5.21
C LEU A 240 5.80 -8.21 5.85
N ILE A 241 4.58 -7.67 5.79
CA ILE A 241 4.21 -6.44 6.49
C ILE A 241 3.38 -6.85 7.70
N GLU A 242 3.87 -6.52 8.90
CA GLU A 242 3.10 -6.72 10.12
C GLU A 242 1.86 -5.82 10.12
N ARG A 243 0.73 -6.35 10.61
CA ARG A 243 -0.55 -5.65 10.59
C ARG A 243 -0.45 -4.37 11.42
N LEU A 244 -0.81 -3.22 10.83
CA LEU A 244 -0.82 -1.94 11.53
C LEU A 244 -1.90 -1.87 12.62
N LYS A 245 -3.06 -2.46 12.34
CA LYS A 245 -4.20 -2.50 13.26
C LYS A 245 -4.01 -3.60 14.32
N PRO A 246 -4.03 -3.26 15.62
CA PRO A 246 -3.86 -4.26 16.67
C PRO A 246 -5.06 -5.22 16.71
N ASN A 247 -4.79 -6.49 17.04
CA ASN A 247 -5.80 -7.56 17.16
C ASN A 247 -6.58 -7.86 15.87
N ALA A 248 -6.11 -7.40 14.71
CA ALA A 248 -6.67 -7.81 13.42
C ALA A 248 -5.90 -9.02 12.86
N ILE A 249 -6.55 -9.78 11.98
CA ILE A 249 -5.88 -10.82 11.20
C ILE A 249 -4.81 -10.20 10.29
N GLY A 250 -3.77 -10.98 9.97
CA GLY A 250 -2.70 -10.53 9.06
C GLY A 250 -3.24 -10.22 7.66
N TYR A 251 -2.54 -9.35 6.91
CA TYR A 251 -3.00 -8.95 5.58
C TYR A 251 -3.21 -10.14 4.64
N ALA A 252 -2.29 -11.10 4.61
CA ALA A 252 -2.44 -12.28 3.75
C ALA A 252 -3.70 -13.10 4.09
N ALA A 253 -3.99 -13.32 5.37
CA ALA A 253 -5.20 -14.03 5.79
C ALA A 253 -6.46 -13.24 5.42
N GLN A 254 -6.46 -11.92 5.59
CA GLN A 254 -7.58 -11.08 5.16
C GLN A 254 -7.82 -11.17 3.64
N LEU A 255 -6.75 -11.10 2.84
CA LEU A 255 -6.85 -11.23 1.38
C LEU A 255 -7.37 -12.62 0.98
N GLU A 256 -6.92 -13.68 1.65
CA GLU A 256 -7.35 -15.04 1.38
C GLU A 256 -8.81 -15.29 1.81
N GLU A 257 -9.27 -14.72 2.92
CA GLU A 257 -10.61 -14.97 3.46
C GLU A 257 -11.68 -14.05 2.86
N GLU A 258 -11.34 -12.78 2.60
CA GLU A 258 -12.32 -11.72 2.30
C GLU A 258 -12.27 -11.24 0.84
N ASN A 259 -11.30 -11.68 0.02
CA ASN A 259 -11.18 -11.24 -1.37
C ASN A 259 -11.54 -12.33 -2.39
N ASP A 260 -12.80 -12.33 -2.85
CA ASP A 260 -13.29 -13.33 -3.80
C ASP A 260 -12.61 -13.25 -5.17
N ASP A 261 -12.16 -12.07 -5.61
CA ASP A 261 -11.43 -11.93 -6.88
C ASP A 261 -10.08 -12.65 -6.83
N ILE A 262 -9.33 -12.53 -5.72
CA ILE A 262 -8.06 -13.24 -5.50
C ILE A 262 -8.28 -14.75 -5.49
N LYS A 263 -9.31 -15.23 -4.79
CA LYS A 263 -9.67 -16.66 -4.78
C LYS A 263 -9.99 -17.16 -6.18
N ALA A 264 -10.87 -16.45 -6.89
CA ALA A 264 -11.28 -16.80 -8.24
C ALA A 264 -10.09 -16.85 -9.21
N MET A 265 -9.17 -15.88 -9.17
CA MET A 265 -7.97 -15.90 -10.00
C MET A 265 -7.06 -17.08 -9.68
N LYS A 266 -6.89 -17.45 -8.39
CA LYS A 266 -6.09 -18.62 -8.01
C LYS A 266 -6.73 -19.92 -8.51
N ASP A 267 -8.04 -20.06 -8.34
CA ASP A 267 -8.79 -21.23 -8.78
C ASP A 267 -8.75 -21.37 -10.31
N GLU A 268 -8.86 -20.26 -11.04
CA GLU A 268 -8.74 -20.21 -12.50
C GLU A 268 -7.35 -20.69 -12.97
N ILE A 269 -6.29 -20.20 -12.34
CA ILE A 269 -4.90 -20.60 -12.64
C ILE A 269 -4.72 -22.10 -12.42
N LEU A 270 -5.16 -22.62 -11.27
CA LEU A 270 -5.02 -24.04 -10.92
C LEU A 270 -5.85 -24.93 -11.85
N ALA A 271 -7.09 -24.54 -12.15
CA ALA A 271 -7.96 -25.29 -13.06
C ALA A 271 -7.40 -25.30 -14.50
N GLY A 272 -6.81 -24.18 -14.95
CA GLY A 272 -6.15 -24.11 -16.26
C GLY A 272 -4.97 -25.05 -16.37
N VAL A 273 -4.15 -25.15 -15.31
CA VAL A 273 -3.01 -26.06 -15.25
C VAL A 273 -3.45 -27.52 -15.22
N ALA A 274 -4.42 -27.87 -14.36
CA ALA A 274 -4.95 -29.24 -14.27
C ALA A 274 -5.52 -29.70 -15.62
N LYS A 275 -6.28 -28.83 -16.30
CA LYS A 275 -6.80 -29.12 -17.64
C LYS A 275 -5.67 -29.38 -18.66
N ALA A 276 -4.62 -28.57 -18.65
CA ALA A 276 -3.48 -28.75 -19.56
C ALA A 276 -2.71 -30.06 -19.27
N VAL A 277 -2.61 -30.45 -18.00
CA VAL A 277 -2.04 -31.73 -17.55
C VAL A 277 -2.86 -32.92 -18.06
N ASP A 278 -4.18 -32.87 -17.89
CA ASP A 278 -5.09 -33.91 -18.37
C ASP A 278 -4.98 -34.10 -19.90
N GLU A 279 -5.05 -32.99 -20.66
CA GLU A 279 -4.95 -33.01 -22.12
C GLU A 279 -3.59 -33.55 -22.61
N ALA A 280 -2.49 -33.20 -21.93
CA ALA A 280 -1.15 -33.69 -22.25
C ALA A 280 -0.98 -35.19 -21.93
N THR A 281 -1.56 -35.65 -20.82
CA THR A 281 -1.51 -37.05 -20.39
C THR A 281 -2.35 -37.95 -21.31
N GLU A 282 -3.55 -37.51 -21.70
CA GLU A 282 -4.37 -38.20 -22.69
C GLU A 282 -3.66 -38.33 -24.04
N PHE A 283 -2.95 -37.28 -24.46
CA PHE A 283 -2.15 -37.31 -25.69
C PHE A 283 -0.97 -38.28 -25.60
N CYS A 284 -0.30 -38.37 -24.44
CA CYS A 284 0.81 -39.31 -24.22
C CYS A 284 0.35 -40.77 -24.30
N GLY A 285 -0.82 -41.10 -23.74
CA GLY A 285 -1.39 -42.45 -23.78
C GLY A 285 -1.68 -42.99 -25.19
N ILE A 286 -1.54 -42.18 -26.25
CA ILE A 286 -1.59 -42.63 -27.65
C ILE A 286 -0.30 -43.38 -28.05
N PHE A 287 0.82 -43.08 -27.40
CA PHE A 287 2.15 -43.59 -27.75
C PHE A 287 2.62 -44.77 -26.88
N GLU A 288 1.91 -45.04 -25.78
CA GLU A 288 2.09 -46.21 -24.90
C GLU A 288 1.33 -47.44 -25.42
#